data_AF-A0A816X1H3-F1
#
_entry.id   AF-A0A816X1H3-F1
#
_cell.length_a   1.000
_cell.length_b   1.000
_cell.length_c   1.000
_cell.angle_alpha   90.00
_cell.angle_beta   90.00
_cell.angle_gamma   90.00
#
_symmetry.space_group_name_H-M   'P 1'
#
loop_
_entity.id
_entity.type
_entity.pdbx_description
1 polymer ?
#
loop_
_entity_poly.entity_id
_entity_poly.type
_entity_poly.pdbx_seq_one_letter_code
_entity_poly.pdbx_strand_id
1 'polypeptide(L)'
;MACTNLTTMWVSSKLSVSDSSSLSFRSILNPLPLPNHNSSPSRSSSVSPIQSSLRELRDRIDSVKNTQKITEAMKLVAAAKVRRAQEAVVNGRPFSETLVEVLYNINEQLQTDDIDVPLTKIRPVKKVALVVVTGDRGLCGGFNNFIIKKAEARIKELQGLGLDYTVISVGKRETLISSVVLTSPSTSTSKPEPYRPRKKLKL
;
A
#
# COMPACT_ATOMS: atom_id res chain seq x y z
N MET A 1 9.50 41.75 -20.37
CA MET A 1 9.37 42.95 -19.50
C MET A 1 7.90 43.27 -19.35
N ALA A 2 7.51 43.79 -18.19
CA ALA A 2 6.17 44.08 -17.69
C ALA A 2 5.48 42.90 -16.96
N CYS A 3 5.58 43.02 -15.64
CA CYS A 3 4.92 42.26 -14.58
C CYS A 3 3.48 42.77 -14.37
N THR A 4 2.61 41.94 -13.78
CA THR A 4 1.75 42.33 -12.65
C THR A 4 1.15 41.09 -11.99
N ASN A 5 1.46 40.94 -10.70
CA ASN A 5 0.95 39.96 -9.76
C ASN A 5 -0.49 40.31 -9.33
N LEU A 6 -1.32 39.31 -9.10
CA LEU A 6 -2.51 39.43 -8.26
C LEU A 6 -2.46 38.34 -7.17
N THR A 7 -1.99 38.75 -6.00
CA THR A 7 -1.91 37.98 -4.77
C THR A 7 -3.18 38.25 -3.96
N THR A 8 -4.04 37.25 -3.78
CA THR A 8 -5.17 37.33 -2.85
C THR A 8 -4.71 36.96 -1.45
N MET A 9 -4.87 37.93 -0.56
CA MET A 9 -4.57 37.90 0.86
C MET A 9 -5.50 36.96 1.61
N TRP A 10 -4.93 36.19 2.56
CA TRP A 10 -5.67 35.55 3.63
C TRP A 10 -5.27 36.22 4.95
N VAL A 11 -6.24 36.84 5.60
CA VAL A 11 -6.07 37.65 6.82
C VAL A 11 -6.36 36.81 8.06
N SER A 12 -5.45 36.97 9.02
CA SER A 12 -5.43 36.48 10.40
C SER A 12 -6.73 36.64 11.19
N SER A 13 -6.96 35.73 12.16
CA SER A 13 -7.31 36.12 13.53
C SER A 13 -7.01 34.99 14.52
N LYS A 14 -6.14 35.25 15.50
CA LYS A 14 -5.98 34.46 16.73
C LYS A 14 -6.54 35.25 17.91
N LEU A 15 -7.18 34.50 18.80
CA LEU A 15 -7.45 34.69 20.24
C LEU A 15 -8.37 35.84 20.71
N SER A 16 -9.50 35.44 21.32
CA SER A 16 -9.87 35.92 22.66
C SER A 16 -10.65 34.82 23.37
N VAL A 17 -10.23 34.44 24.57
CA VAL A 17 -10.97 33.58 25.50
C VAL A 17 -11.13 34.38 26.78
N SER A 18 -12.36 34.80 27.05
CA SER A 18 -12.82 35.32 28.33
C SER A 18 -14.28 34.92 28.51
N ASP A 19 -14.68 34.83 29.77
CA ASP A 19 -16.00 34.52 30.31
C ASP A 19 -16.34 33.03 30.49
N SER A 20 -16.15 32.58 31.74
CA SER A 20 -16.89 31.46 32.32
C SER A 20 -17.57 31.96 33.59
N SER A 21 -18.85 32.32 33.46
CA SER A 21 -19.74 32.65 34.57
C SER A 21 -20.57 31.42 34.97
N SER A 22 -20.50 31.13 36.27
CA SER A 22 -21.54 30.54 37.12
C SER A 22 -22.38 29.38 36.56
N LEU A 23 -22.02 28.15 36.95
CA LEU A 23 -23.02 27.13 37.26
C LEU A 23 -22.72 26.51 38.63
N SER A 24 -23.77 26.55 39.43
CA SER A 24 -23.86 26.29 40.86
C SER A 24 -23.73 24.80 41.19
N PHE A 25 -22.84 24.47 42.11
CA PHE A 25 -22.88 23.20 42.84
C PHE A 25 -23.11 23.48 44.33
N ARG A 26 -24.24 22.99 44.81
CA ARG A 26 -24.68 23.08 46.21
C ARG A 26 -23.68 22.39 47.13
N SER A 27 -23.13 23.14 48.07
CA SER A 27 -22.44 22.63 49.25
C SER A 27 -23.46 22.05 50.24
N ILE A 28 -23.51 20.73 50.35
CA ILE A 28 -24.06 20.08 51.54
C ILE A 28 -22.91 20.02 52.56
N LEU A 29 -23.05 20.80 53.62
CA LEU A 29 -22.29 20.62 54.85
C LEU A 29 -22.52 19.20 55.38
N ASN A 30 -21.45 18.47 55.64
CA ASN A 30 -21.48 17.44 56.68
C ASN A 30 -20.28 17.64 57.62
N PRO A 31 -20.47 17.58 58.95
CA PRO A 31 -19.43 17.87 59.93
C PRO A 31 -18.41 16.72 60.04
N LEU A 32 -17.15 17.11 60.23
CA LEU A 32 -16.02 16.25 60.61
C LEU A 32 -16.31 15.44 61.89
N PRO A 33 -15.96 14.14 61.91
CA PRO A 33 -15.54 13.45 63.13
C PRO A 33 -14.02 13.21 63.08
N LEU A 34 -13.29 13.78 64.04
CA LEU A 34 -11.90 13.39 64.33
C LEU A 34 -11.89 12.11 65.16
N PRO A 35 -11.06 11.12 64.81
CA PRO A 35 -10.48 10.21 65.80
C PRO A 35 -9.00 10.53 65.99
N ASN A 36 -8.71 11.01 67.19
CA ASN A 36 -7.39 10.97 67.82
C ASN A 36 -7.01 9.50 68.09
N HIS A 37 -5.86 9.02 67.62
CA HIS A 37 -4.97 8.17 68.41
C HIS A 37 -3.64 7.93 67.69
N ASN A 38 -2.59 8.24 68.44
CA ASN A 38 -1.18 7.99 68.23
C ASN A 38 -0.90 6.53 67.86
N SER A 39 -0.33 6.27 66.68
CA SER A 39 0.55 5.12 66.43
C SER A 39 1.27 5.31 65.10
N SER A 40 2.53 5.72 65.18
CA SER A 40 3.47 5.79 64.06
C SER A 40 3.65 4.41 63.41
N PRO A 41 3.41 4.24 62.10
CA PRO A 41 4.11 3.22 61.34
C PRO A 41 5.35 3.88 60.76
N SER A 42 6.52 3.46 61.20
CA SER A 42 7.79 3.66 60.50
C SER A 42 7.70 2.99 59.12
N ARG A 43 7.03 3.66 58.19
CA ARG A 43 6.97 3.26 56.80
C ARG A 43 8.31 3.67 56.20
N SER A 44 9.27 2.74 56.21
CA SER A 44 10.43 2.83 55.34
C SER A 44 9.91 3.03 53.93
N SER A 45 9.92 4.28 53.46
CA SER A 45 9.65 4.59 52.07
C SER A 45 10.84 4.09 51.27
N SER A 46 10.89 2.78 51.03
CA SER A 46 11.53 2.25 49.84
C SER A 46 10.67 2.72 48.67
N VAL A 47 10.75 4.02 48.36
CA VAL A 47 10.61 4.47 46.99
C VAL A 47 11.75 3.75 46.29
N SER A 48 11.46 2.57 45.75
CA SER A 48 12.30 2.00 44.72
C SER A 48 12.46 3.13 43.71
N PRO A 49 13.67 3.69 43.54
CA PRO A 49 13.85 4.74 42.55
C PRO A 49 13.34 4.15 41.25
N ILE A 50 12.53 4.92 40.52
CA ILE A 50 12.11 4.56 39.17
C ILE A 50 13.41 4.39 38.37
N GLN A 51 13.93 3.17 38.35
CA GLN A 51 15.07 2.76 37.54
C GLN A 51 14.54 2.33 36.17
N SER A 52 13.67 3.12 35.55
CA SER A 52 13.76 3.28 34.09
C SER A 52 15.00 4.13 33.84
N SER A 53 16.13 3.48 34.03
CA SER A 53 17.44 4.07 34.20
C SER A 53 17.87 4.82 32.93
N LEU A 54 18.72 5.84 33.05
CA LEU A 54 19.37 6.53 31.91
C LEU A 54 19.96 5.55 30.88
N ARG A 55 20.27 4.31 31.31
CA ARG A 55 20.69 3.20 30.46
C ARG A 55 19.61 2.80 29.45
N GLU A 56 18.35 2.64 29.85
CA GLU A 56 17.25 2.28 28.95
C GLU A 56 17.01 3.35 27.86
N LEU A 57 17.13 4.63 28.24
CA LEU A 57 17.06 5.74 27.29
C LEU A 57 18.23 5.71 26.29
N ARG A 58 19.45 5.44 26.76
CA ARG A 58 20.63 5.27 25.89
C ARG A 58 20.45 4.08 24.94
N ASP A 59 19.99 2.95 25.44
CA ASP A 59 19.73 1.75 24.65
C ASP A 59 18.67 2.01 23.55
N ARG A 60 17.61 2.76 23.87
CA ARG A 60 16.60 3.16 22.87
C ARG A 60 17.17 4.13 21.82
N ILE A 61 18.01 5.09 22.21
CA ILE A 61 18.70 5.98 21.28
C ILE A 61 19.56 5.16 20.31
N ASP A 62 20.31 4.19 20.82
CA ASP A 62 21.18 3.36 19.99
C ASP A 62 20.38 2.43 19.07
N SER A 63 19.25 1.88 19.54
CA SER A 63 18.31 1.11 18.71
C SER A 63 17.71 1.96 17.58
N VAL A 64 17.30 3.20 17.86
CA VAL A 64 16.76 4.11 16.84
C VAL A 64 17.84 4.52 15.83
N LYS A 65 19.06 4.82 16.28
CA LYS A 65 20.21 5.10 15.40
C LYS A 65 20.54 3.91 14.50
N ASN A 66 20.49 2.68 15.02
CA ASN A 66 20.72 1.48 14.23
C ASN A 66 19.61 1.30 13.18
N THR A 67 18.35 1.45 13.60
CA THR A 67 17.20 1.40 12.67
C THR A 67 17.31 2.46 11.59
N GLN A 68 17.74 3.68 11.93
CA GLN A 68 18.00 4.75 10.97
C GLN A 68 19.03 4.34 9.92
N LYS A 69 20.19 3.82 10.33
CA LYS A 69 21.24 3.33 9.41
C LYS A 69 20.73 2.21 8.49
N ILE A 70 19.96 1.26 9.02
CA ILE A 70 19.37 0.18 8.23
C ILE A 70 18.43 0.75 7.16
N THR A 71 17.53 1.66 7.55
CA THR A 71 16.59 2.28 6.59
C THR A 71 17.28 3.17 5.56
N GLU A 72 18.36 3.85 5.93
CA GLU A 72 19.17 4.66 5.02
C GLU A 72 19.88 3.78 3.98
N ALA A 73 20.48 2.68 4.42
CA ALA A 73 21.05 1.69 3.52
C ALA A 73 19.98 1.09 2.60
N MET A 74 18.80 0.73 3.13
CA MET A 74 17.67 0.23 2.34
C MET A 74 17.20 1.26 1.30
N LYS A 75 17.17 2.56 1.63
CA LYS A 75 16.82 3.64 0.71
C LYS A 75 17.79 3.70 -0.47
N LEU A 76 19.09 3.64 -0.21
CA LEU A 76 20.12 3.63 -1.26
C LEU A 76 20.04 2.36 -2.13
N VAL A 77 19.83 1.19 -1.52
CA VAL A 77 19.65 -0.08 -2.26
C VAL A 77 18.41 -0.03 -3.14
N ALA A 78 17.30 0.52 -2.64
CA ALA A 78 16.07 0.68 -3.41
C ALA A 78 16.27 1.66 -4.56
N ALA A 79 16.91 2.81 -4.33
CA ALA A 79 17.23 3.78 -5.38
C ALA A 79 18.09 3.16 -6.49
N ALA A 80 19.13 2.41 -6.12
CA ALA A 80 19.97 1.70 -7.08
C ALA A 80 19.19 0.65 -7.90
N LYS A 81 18.23 -0.05 -7.28
CA LYS A 81 17.36 -1.01 -7.99
C LYS A 81 16.39 -0.32 -8.95
N VAL A 82 15.82 0.81 -8.56
CA VAL A 82 14.95 1.60 -9.44
C VAL A 82 15.73 2.09 -10.65
N ARG A 83 16.95 2.60 -10.44
CA ARG A 83 17.83 3.02 -11.53
C ARG A 83 18.14 1.87 -12.50
N ARG A 84 18.52 0.70 -11.99
CA ARG A 84 18.74 -0.50 -12.84
C ARG A 84 17.49 -0.91 -13.62
N ALA A 85 16.31 -0.82 -13.00
CA ALA A 85 15.05 -1.12 -13.68
C ALA A 85 14.75 -0.12 -14.79
N GLN A 86 15.03 1.17 -14.58
CA GLN A 86 14.90 2.20 -15.61
C GLN A 86 15.87 1.95 -16.77
N GLU A 87 17.13 1.64 -16.47
CA GLU A 87 18.13 1.28 -17.49
C GLU A 87 17.69 0.05 -18.30
N ALA A 88 17.13 -0.97 -17.66
CA ALA A 88 16.58 -2.14 -18.36
C ALA A 88 15.42 -1.77 -19.31
N VAL A 89 14.54 -0.84 -18.92
CA VAL A 89 13.47 -0.34 -19.79
C VAL A 89 14.04 0.42 -20.97
N VAL A 90 15.03 1.30 -20.76
CA VAL A 90 15.69 2.05 -21.84
C VAL A 90 16.38 1.11 -22.83
N ASN A 91 17.08 0.09 -22.34
CA ASN A 91 17.72 -0.92 -23.17
C ASN A 91 16.72 -1.78 -23.97
N GLY A 92 15.47 -1.92 -23.50
CA GLY A 92 14.39 -2.63 -24.19
C GLY A 92 13.64 -1.80 -25.23
N ARG A 93 13.84 -0.47 -25.27
CA ARG A 93 13.20 0.42 -26.24
C ARG A 93 13.48 0.07 -27.71
N PRO A 94 14.74 -0.15 -28.15
CA PRO A 94 15.00 -0.42 -29.57
C PRO A 94 14.27 -1.68 -30.07
N PHE A 95 14.10 -2.69 -29.22
CA PHE A 95 13.29 -3.86 -29.54
C PHE A 95 11.81 -3.53 -29.69
N SER A 96 11.26 -2.72 -28.77
CA SER A 96 9.84 -2.35 -28.80
C SER A 96 9.51 -1.45 -30.00
N GLU A 97 10.42 -0.53 -30.35
CA GLU A 97 10.30 0.37 -31.51
C GLU A 97 10.29 -0.43 -32.81
N THR A 98 11.30 -1.29 -33.02
CA THR A 98 11.37 -2.15 -34.21
C THR A 98 10.20 -3.14 -34.29
N LEU A 99 9.73 -3.68 -33.17
CA LEU A 99 8.53 -4.54 -33.15
C LEU A 99 7.29 -3.78 -33.64
N VAL A 100 7.09 -2.55 -33.19
CA VAL A 100 5.95 -1.72 -33.61
C VAL A 100 6.06 -1.37 -35.11
N GLU A 101 7.25 -1.03 -35.60
CA GLU A 101 7.49 -0.79 -37.03
C GLU A 101 7.17 -2.02 -37.88
N VAL A 102 7.63 -3.21 -37.48
CA VAL A 102 7.34 -4.46 -38.19
C VAL A 102 5.84 -4.75 -38.17
N LEU A 103 5.17 -4.61 -37.02
CA LEU A 103 3.72 -4.81 -36.93
C LEU A 103 2.95 -3.82 -37.80
N TYR A 104 3.41 -2.57 -37.89
CA TYR A 104 2.83 -1.55 -38.75
C TYR A 104 2.98 -1.91 -40.24
N ASN A 105 4.19 -2.26 -40.67
CA ASN A 105 4.48 -2.65 -42.06
C ASN A 105 3.68 -3.89 -42.47
N ILE A 106 3.54 -4.87 -41.58
CA ILE A 106 2.70 -6.04 -41.79
C ILE A 106 1.24 -5.59 -41.95
N ASN A 107 0.71 -4.74 -41.06
CA ASN A 107 -0.67 -4.29 -41.16
C ASN A 107 -0.94 -3.49 -42.44
N GLU A 108 -0.01 -2.65 -42.92
CA GLU A 108 -0.14 -1.96 -44.21
C GLU A 108 -0.16 -2.90 -45.41
N GLN A 109 0.70 -3.92 -45.43
CA GLN A 109 0.75 -4.89 -46.53
C GLN A 109 -0.49 -5.79 -46.58
N LEU A 110 -1.06 -6.12 -45.42
CA LEU A 110 -2.19 -7.03 -45.29
C LEU A 110 -3.55 -6.37 -45.49
N GLN A 111 -3.63 -5.06 -45.78
CA GLN A 111 -4.91 -4.37 -46.05
C GLN A 111 -5.73 -4.99 -47.20
N THR A 112 -5.11 -5.84 -48.03
CA THR A 112 -5.76 -6.49 -49.18
C THR A 112 -6.22 -7.94 -48.89
N ASP A 113 -5.73 -8.58 -47.83
CA ASP A 113 -5.97 -10.00 -47.53
C ASP A 113 -6.64 -10.18 -46.15
N ASP A 114 -7.77 -10.90 -46.11
CA ASP A 114 -8.47 -11.27 -44.87
C ASP A 114 -7.64 -12.29 -44.08
N ILE A 115 -6.78 -11.81 -43.18
CA ILE A 115 -5.93 -12.67 -42.34
C ILE A 115 -6.58 -12.94 -40.98
N ASP A 116 -6.84 -14.23 -40.74
CA ASP A 116 -7.55 -14.69 -39.57
C ASP A 116 -6.60 -14.94 -38.37
N VAL A 117 -6.25 -13.89 -37.62
CA VAL A 117 -5.48 -14.04 -36.37
C VAL A 117 -6.41 -14.16 -35.16
N PRO A 118 -6.37 -15.26 -34.38
CA PRO A 118 -7.32 -15.49 -33.28
C PRO A 118 -7.24 -14.45 -32.15
N LEU A 119 -6.10 -13.74 -32.02
CA LEU A 119 -5.90 -12.70 -31.00
C LEU A 119 -6.53 -11.35 -31.36
N THR A 120 -6.76 -11.07 -32.64
CA THR A 120 -7.35 -9.81 -33.11
C THR A 120 -8.86 -9.91 -33.34
N LYS A 121 -9.44 -11.11 -33.25
CA LYS A 121 -10.89 -11.33 -33.34
C LYS A 121 -11.66 -10.57 -32.26
N ILE A 122 -12.42 -9.56 -32.67
CA ILE A 122 -13.36 -8.87 -31.79
C ILE A 122 -14.54 -9.80 -31.54
N ARG A 123 -14.75 -10.18 -30.28
CA ARG A 123 -15.84 -11.06 -29.84
C ARG A 123 -16.64 -10.38 -28.74
N PRO A 124 -17.94 -10.71 -28.57
CA PRO A 124 -18.73 -10.18 -27.47
C PRO A 124 -18.07 -10.54 -26.13
N VAL A 125 -17.93 -9.53 -25.27
CA VAL A 125 -17.23 -9.65 -23.99
C VAL A 125 -18.12 -10.43 -23.02
N LYS A 126 -17.84 -11.74 -22.86
CA LYS A 126 -18.51 -12.59 -21.86
C LYS A 126 -17.74 -12.63 -20.54
N LYS A 127 -16.41 -12.61 -20.63
CA LYS A 127 -15.49 -12.78 -19.51
C LYS A 127 -14.24 -11.93 -19.69
N VAL A 128 -13.81 -11.27 -18.62
CA VAL A 128 -12.64 -10.38 -18.60
C VAL A 128 -11.54 -10.99 -17.73
N ALA A 129 -10.32 -11.09 -18.27
CA ALA A 129 -9.15 -11.46 -17.49
C ALA A 129 -8.49 -10.17 -16.95
N LEU A 130 -8.42 -10.02 -15.63
CA LEU A 130 -7.74 -8.92 -14.97
C LEU A 130 -6.37 -9.40 -14.49
N VAL A 131 -5.31 -8.91 -15.13
CA VAL A 131 -3.93 -9.16 -14.69
C VAL A 131 -3.53 -8.08 -13.70
N VAL A 132 -3.25 -8.47 -12.47
CA VAL A 132 -2.83 -7.57 -11.40
C VAL A 132 -1.37 -7.84 -11.10
N VAL A 133 -0.55 -6.79 -11.15
CA VAL A 133 0.90 -6.90 -10.95
C VAL A 133 1.26 -6.17 -9.67
N THR A 134 1.83 -6.89 -8.71
CA THR A 134 2.19 -6.38 -7.38
C THR A 134 3.68 -6.58 -7.08
N GLY A 135 4.16 -5.89 -6.04
CA GLY A 135 5.54 -6.05 -5.57
C GLY A 135 5.71 -7.28 -4.67
N ASP A 136 6.80 -8.01 -4.86
CA ASP A 136 7.15 -9.20 -4.05
C ASP A 136 7.55 -8.90 -2.60
N ARG A 137 8.06 -7.69 -2.33
CA ARG A 137 8.66 -7.33 -1.04
C ARG A 137 7.74 -6.50 -0.15
N GLY A 138 7.97 -6.63 1.16
CA GLY A 138 7.41 -5.78 2.21
C GLY A 138 8.03 -4.38 2.24
N LEU A 139 7.55 -3.54 3.18
CA LEU A 139 8.06 -2.18 3.43
C LEU A 139 8.06 -1.24 2.20
N CYS A 140 7.13 -1.45 1.27
CA CYS A 140 6.95 -0.63 0.06
C CYS A 140 5.93 0.52 0.25
N GLY A 141 5.74 0.97 1.49
CA GLY A 141 4.69 1.93 1.85
C GLY A 141 3.30 1.42 1.48
N GLY A 142 2.53 2.25 0.77
CA GLY A 142 1.15 1.94 0.35
C GLY A 142 1.00 1.32 -1.04
N PHE A 143 2.10 1.01 -1.74
CA PHE A 143 2.06 0.60 -3.17
C PHE A 143 1.13 -0.60 -3.43
N ASN A 144 1.35 -1.71 -2.73
CA ASN A 144 0.53 -2.91 -2.94
C ASN A 144 -0.94 -2.64 -2.58
N ASN A 145 -1.20 -1.98 -1.44
CA ASN A 145 -2.56 -1.66 -1.00
C ASN A 145 -3.32 -0.80 -2.02
N PHE A 146 -2.64 0.14 -2.67
CA PHE A 146 -3.24 0.97 -3.71
C PHE A 146 -3.64 0.15 -4.95
N ILE A 147 -2.78 -0.76 -5.40
CA ILE A 147 -3.06 -1.66 -6.53
C ILE A 147 -4.26 -2.55 -6.23
N ILE A 148 -4.30 -3.15 -5.04
CA ILE A 148 -5.41 -4.02 -4.61
C ILE A 148 -6.72 -3.24 -4.60
N LYS A 149 -6.75 -2.04 -3.99
CA LYS A 149 -7.94 -1.18 -3.98
C LYS A 149 -8.42 -0.83 -5.39
N LYS A 150 -7.50 -0.56 -6.32
CA LYS A 150 -7.86 -0.25 -7.71
C LYS A 150 -8.38 -1.48 -8.45
N ALA A 151 -7.81 -2.66 -8.19
CA ALA A 151 -8.29 -3.93 -8.73
C ALA A 151 -9.69 -4.27 -8.21
N GLU A 152 -9.94 -4.12 -6.90
CA GLU A 152 -11.25 -4.31 -6.29
C GLU A 152 -12.31 -3.35 -6.86
N ALA A 153 -11.95 -2.08 -7.03
CA ALA A 153 -12.84 -1.10 -7.66
C ALA A 153 -13.21 -1.53 -9.08
N ARG A 154 -12.23 -2.00 -9.87
CA ARG A 154 -12.47 -2.48 -11.23
C ARG A 154 -13.31 -3.76 -11.27
N ILE A 155 -13.12 -4.67 -10.30
CA ILE A 155 -13.94 -5.88 -10.17
C ILE A 155 -15.39 -5.50 -9.88
N LYS A 156 -15.63 -4.55 -8.97
CA LYS A 156 -16.99 -4.04 -8.69
C LYS A 156 -17.65 -3.41 -9.91
N GLU A 157 -16.89 -2.65 -10.71
CA GLU A 157 -17.38 -2.10 -11.98
C GLU A 157 -17.78 -3.22 -12.96
N LEU A 158 -16.97 -4.26 -13.11
CA LEU A 158 -17.25 -5.39 -13.99
C LEU A 158 -18.47 -6.21 -13.52
N GLN A 159 -18.60 -6.41 -12.22
CA GLN A 159 -19.78 -7.05 -11.61
C GLN A 159 -21.05 -6.22 -11.83
N GLY A 160 -20.97 -4.89 -11.70
CA GLY A 160 -22.09 -3.98 -11.99
C GLY A 160 -22.56 -4.02 -13.45
N LEU A 161 -21.67 -4.40 -14.37
CA LEU A 161 -21.98 -4.63 -15.78
C LEU A 161 -22.48 -6.07 -16.06
N GLY A 162 -22.52 -6.94 -15.05
CA GLY A 162 -22.94 -8.35 -15.19
C GLY A 162 -21.93 -9.24 -15.94
N LEU A 163 -20.66 -8.85 -15.98
CA LEU A 163 -19.60 -9.58 -16.68
C LEU A 163 -18.83 -10.52 -15.73
N ASP A 164 -18.52 -11.72 -16.21
CA ASP A 164 -17.62 -12.63 -15.49
C ASP A 164 -16.18 -12.10 -15.50
N TYR A 165 -15.42 -12.38 -14.45
CA TYR A 165 -14.01 -12.01 -14.38
C TYR A 165 -13.12 -13.15 -13.89
N THR A 166 -11.85 -13.12 -14.29
CA THR A 166 -10.79 -13.96 -13.75
C THR A 166 -9.60 -13.09 -13.41
N VAL A 167 -9.10 -13.20 -12.18
CA VAL A 167 -7.93 -12.44 -11.73
C VAL A 167 -6.68 -13.31 -11.87
N ILE A 168 -5.65 -12.75 -12.51
CA ILE A 168 -4.32 -13.34 -12.61
C ILE A 168 -3.37 -12.44 -11.84
N SER A 169 -2.92 -12.90 -10.67
CA SER A 169 -1.98 -12.18 -9.82
C SER A 169 -0.55 -12.46 -10.21
N VAL A 170 0.27 -11.42 -10.32
CA VAL A 170 1.71 -11.50 -10.55
C VAL A 170 2.42 -10.84 -9.38
N GLY A 171 3.04 -11.66 -8.52
CA GLY A 171 3.81 -11.21 -7.36
C GLY A 171 3.55 -12.07 -6.12
N LYS A 172 4.57 -12.26 -5.28
CA LYS A 172 4.52 -13.13 -4.09
C LYS A 172 3.59 -12.63 -2.99
N ARG A 173 3.43 -11.31 -2.89
CA ARG A 173 2.63 -10.71 -1.80
C ARG A 173 1.13 -10.78 -2.06
N GLU A 174 0.74 -10.97 -3.32
CA GLU A 174 -0.66 -11.00 -3.73
C GLU A 174 -1.31 -12.36 -3.56
N THR A 175 -0.53 -13.44 -3.45
CA THR A 175 -1.07 -14.79 -3.18
C THR A 175 -1.93 -14.84 -1.90
N LEU A 176 -1.71 -13.92 -0.95
CA LEU A 176 -2.51 -13.81 0.28
C LEU A 176 -3.86 -13.08 0.10
N ILE A 177 -4.08 -12.38 -1.01
CA ILE A 177 -5.32 -11.63 -1.28
C ILE A 177 -6.16 -12.33 -2.34
N SER A 178 -5.52 -13.08 -3.24
CA SER A 178 -6.23 -14.03 -4.11
C SER A 178 -7.06 -15.01 -3.28
N SER A 179 -6.59 -15.45 -2.10
CA SER A 179 -7.38 -16.30 -1.20
C SER A 179 -8.62 -15.61 -0.62
N VAL A 180 -8.66 -14.27 -0.58
CA VAL A 180 -9.81 -13.49 -0.08
C VAL A 180 -10.81 -13.17 -1.21
N VAL A 181 -10.32 -13.02 -2.45
CA VAL A 181 -11.15 -12.67 -3.63
C VAL A 181 -11.62 -13.89 -4.44
N LEU A 182 -11.07 -15.09 -4.21
CA LEU A 182 -11.48 -16.31 -4.90
C LEU A 182 -12.81 -16.93 -4.41
N THR A 183 -13.51 -16.29 -3.48
CA THR A 183 -14.86 -16.70 -3.07
C THR A 183 -15.91 -15.71 -3.57
N SER A 184 -16.29 -15.85 -4.84
CA SER A 184 -17.68 -15.64 -5.24
C SER A 184 -18.17 -16.92 -5.95
N PRO A 185 -19.28 -17.51 -5.48
CA PRO A 185 -19.70 -18.86 -5.88
C PRO A 185 -20.57 -18.81 -7.14
N SER A 186 -20.06 -19.35 -8.24
CA SER A 186 -20.89 -19.99 -9.27
C SER A 186 -20.02 -20.86 -10.19
N THR A 187 -19.93 -22.14 -9.83
CA THR A 187 -19.97 -23.31 -10.74
C THR A 187 -19.32 -23.17 -12.12
N SER A 188 -18.07 -23.64 -12.24
CA SER A 188 -17.79 -24.92 -12.90
C SER A 188 -16.32 -25.26 -12.73
N THR A 189 -16.09 -26.43 -12.15
CA THR A 189 -14.80 -27.03 -11.89
C THR A 189 -14.04 -27.30 -13.19
N SER A 190 -12.92 -26.60 -13.38
CA SER A 190 -11.76 -27.17 -14.07
C SER A 190 -10.53 -26.88 -13.21
N LYS A 191 -10.12 -27.88 -12.41
CA LYS A 191 -8.85 -27.88 -11.68
C LYS A 191 -7.73 -27.46 -12.64
N PRO A 192 -6.79 -26.58 -12.24
CA PRO A 192 -5.58 -26.38 -13.03
C PRO A 192 -4.76 -27.67 -12.99
N GLU A 193 -4.59 -28.28 -14.17
CA GLU A 193 -3.71 -29.44 -14.37
C GLU A 193 -2.26 -29.02 -14.07
N PRO A 194 -1.49 -29.78 -13.27
CA PRO A 194 -0.13 -29.40 -12.93
C PRO A 194 0.77 -29.44 -14.17
N TYR A 195 1.52 -28.35 -14.38
CA TYR A 195 2.46 -28.15 -15.48
C TYR A 195 3.45 -29.34 -15.57
N ARG A 196 3.27 -30.19 -16.58
CA ARG A 196 4.16 -31.33 -16.86
C ARG A 196 5.38 -30.83 -17.65
N PRO A 197 6.60 -30.87 -17.11
CA PRO A 197 7.77 -30.43 -17.87
C PRO A 197 7.97 -31.35 -19.08
N ARG A 198 8.04 -30.76 -20.28
CA ARG A 198 8.35 -31.49 -21.51
C ARG A 198 9.71 -32.17 -21.35
N LYS A 199 9.74 -33.50 -21.49
CA LYS A 199 10.98 -34.29 -21.54
C LYS A 199 11.86 -33.70 -22.65
N LYS A 200 13.07 -33.27 -22.31
CA LYS A 200 14.12 -32.93 -23.29
C LYS A 200 14.35 -34.16 -24.16
N LEU A 201 14.07 -34.06 -25.46
CA LEU A 201 14.67 -34.96 -26.44
C LEU A 201 16.19 -34.72 -26.37
N LYS A 202 16.93 -35.73 -25.91
CA LYS A 202 18.35 -35.85 -26.20
C LYS A 202 18.45 -36.28 -27.67
N LEU A 203 19.12 -35.46 -28.47
CA LEU A 203 19.83 -35.94 -29.66
C LEU A 203 21.05 -36.75 -29.19
#